data_AF-P29910-F1
#
_entry.id   AF-P29910-F1
#
_cell.length_a   1.000
_cell.length_b   1.000
_cell.length_c   1.000
_cell.angle_alpha   90.00
_cell.angle_beta   90.00
_cell.angle_gamma   90.00
#
_symmetry.space_group_name_H-M   'P 1'
#
loop_
_entity.id
_entity.type
_entity.pdbx_description
1 polymer ?
#
loop_
_entity_poly.entity_id
_entity_poly.type
_entity_poly.pdbx_seq_one_letter_code
_entity_poly.pdbx_strand_id
1 'polypeptide(L)'
;MRPRLALLSGIGALALLAGCAETKDARPRPKPAELGVAVLQSDAGAPDKKTLTRGRISTKSGEILILEPDGSVSEMALDSPEGRDAFAVTEAELMALNANLELDLSGLPNMAPVRKREPTAQEKALAAFSARSRPLRLNLPVSFEADPQDFQGAQVAALASSRKGADSLVEVTANLRGGVDADTAFAYATCALASWADAKGASYARHIRTLRDKRNGKMVVGSVFTLSEKKPMGLTVMTTKQTLQECKARGIPAA
;
A
#
# COMPACT_ATOMS: atom_id res chain seq x y z
N MET A 1 106.16 15.79 26.75
CA MET A 1 105.73 15.77 25.34
C MET A 1 105.23 14.37 25.03
N ARG A 2 103.93 14.18 24.83
CA ARG A 2 103.29 12.87 24.58
C ARG A 2 102.65 12.85 23.19
N PRO A 3 102.55 11.67 22.54
CA PRO A 3 102.62 11.55 21.10
C PRO A 3 101.27 11.35 20.42
N ARG A 4 101.36 11.36 19.08
CA ARG A 4 100.33 11.48 18.05
C ARG A 4 99.70 10.15 17.63
N LEU A 5 98.47 10.31 17.12
CA LEU A 5 97.79 9.61 16.02
C LEU A 5 97.60 8.09 16.11
N ALA A 6 96.35 7.71 16.39
CA ALA A 6 95.75 6.44 16.02
C ALA A 6 94.94 6.66 14.72
N LEU A 7 95.26 5.90 13.66
CA LEU A 7 94.54 5.89 12.39
C LEU A 7 93.65 4.65 12.33
N LEU A 8 92.34 4.88 12.15
CA LEU A 8 91.31 3.87 11.90
C LEU A 8 91.17 3.60 10.40
N SER A 9 91.17 2.32 10.00
CA SER A 9 90.73 1.85 8.69
C SER A 9 89.96 0.54 8.87
N GLY A 10 88.63 0.58 8.77
CA GLY A 10 87.76 -0.59 8.78
C GLY A 10 86.54 -0.35 7.91
N ILE A 11 86.60 -0.86 6.67
CA ILE A 11 85.56 -0.74 5.64
C ILE A 11 84.52 -1.85 5.88
N GLY A 12 83.33 -1.47 6.33
CA GLY A 12 82.16 -2.35 6.46
C GLY A 12 81.24 -2.20 5.25
N ALA A 13 80.96 -3.30 4.55
CA ALA A 13 80.04 -3.39 3.43
C ALA A 13 78.58 -3.30 3.90
N LEU A 14 77.85 -2.28 3.44
CA LEU A 14 76.41 -2.10 3.64
C LEU A 14 75.67 -2.44 2.35
N ALA A 15 74.89 -3.52 2.40
CA ALA A 15 73.98 -3.95 1.35
C ALA A 15 72.78 -2.99 1.25
N LEU A 16 72.61 -2.38 0.07
CA LEU A 16 71.54 -1.45 -0.26
C LEU A 16 70.26 -2.22 -0.62
N LEU A 17 69.30 -2.24 0.30
CA LEU A 17 67.91 -2.62 0.02
C LEU A 17 67.23 -1.48 -0.75
N ALA A 18 67.09 -1.66 -2.06
CA ALA A 18 66.31 -0.79 -2.94
C ALA A 18 64.80 -1.02 -2.71
N GLY A 19 64.23 -0.31 -1.74
CA GLY A 19 62.78 -0.20 -1.57
C GLY A 19 62.21 0.82 -2.57
N CYS A 20 61.34 0.37 -3.47
CA CYS A 20 60.59 1.23 -4.38
C CYS A 20 59.67 2.16 -3.58
N ALA A 21 60.05 3.42 -3.46
CA ALA A 21 59.18 4.48 -2.97
C ALA A 21 58.13 4.79 -4.06
N GLU A 22 56.93 4.22 -3.92
CA GLU A 22 55.75 4.73 -4.63
C GLU A 22 55.48 6.15 -4.12
N THR A 23 55.87 7.13 -4.91
CA THR A 23 55.45 8.52 -4.75
C THR A 23 53.93 8.58 -4.88
N LYS A 24 53.23 8.63 -3.74
CA LYS A 24 51.80 8.94 -3.70
C LYS A 24 51.61 10.33 -4.29
N ASP A 25 51.18 10.39 -5.54
CA ASP A 25 50.73 11.61 -6.18
C ASP A 25 49.69 12.29 -5.27
N ALA A 26 50.02 13.46 -4.73
CA ALA A 26 49.17 14.23 -3.83
C ALA A 26 47.97 14.90 -4.53
N ARG A 27 47.65 14.47 -5.76
CA ARG A 27 46.50 14.98 -6.50
C ARG A 27 45.22 14.39 -5.90
N PRO A 28 44.18 15.20 -5.63
CA PRO A 28 42.87 14.69 -5.26
C PRO A 28 42.41 13.62 -6.25
N ARG A 29 41.85 12.53 -5.74
CA ARG A 29 41.31 11.47 -6.60
C ARG A 29 40.24 12.08 -7.52
N PRO A 30 40.17 11.65 -8.80
CA PRO A 30 39.10 12.09 -9.67
C PRO A 30 37.74 11.75 -9.04
N LYS A 31 36.76 12.64 -9.23
CA LYS A 31 35.38 12.41 -8.79
C LYS A 31 34.91 11.07 -9.38
N PRO A 32 34.37 10.13 -8.57
CA PRO A 32 33.85 8.89 -9.11
C PRO A 32 32.69 9.18 -10.06
N ALA A 33 32.54 8.38 -11.12
CA ALA A 33 31.45 8.57 -12.07
C ALA A 33 30.07 8.47 -11.38
N GLU A 34 29.96 7.62 -10.36
CA GLU A 34 28.72 7.35 -9.65
C GLU A 34 28.95 7.13 -8.15
N LEU A 35 27.94 7.41 -7.33
CA LEU A 35 27.92 7.16 -5.89
C LEU A 35 26.88 6.08 -5.57
N GLY A 36 27.26 5.04 -4.85
CA GLY A 36 26.30 4.06 -4.34
C GLY A 36 25.45 4.67 -3.22
N VAL A 37 24.14 4.45 -3.27
CA VAL A 37 23.21 4.86 -2.22
C VAL A 37 22.33 3.69 -1.79
N ALA A 38 21.85 3.73 -0.56
CA ALA A 38 20.80 2.85 -0.07
C ALA A 38 19.54 3.70 0.14
N VAL A 39 18.46 3.35 -0.54
CA VAL A 39 17.16 4.02 -0.44
C VAL A 39 16.25 3.17 0.43
N LEU A 40 15.72 3.74 1.50
CA LEU A 40 14.65 3.13 2.30
C LEU A 40 13.32 3.42 1.61
N GLN A 41 12.72 2.41 1.01
CA GLN A 41 11.38 2.51 0.42
C GLN A 41 10.37 1.80 1.32
N SER A 42 9.15 2.30 1.38
CA SER A 42 8.04 1.53 1.96
C SER A 42 7.62 0.47 0.96
N ASP A 43 7.48 -0.78 1.40
CA ASP A 43 6.95 -1.87 0.57
C ASP A 43 5.49 -1.55 0.21
N ALA A 44 5.15 -1.56 -1.09
CA ALA A 44 3.79 -1.29 -1.56
C ALA A 44 2.74 -2.25 -0.94
N GLY A 45 3.16 -3.44 -0.48
CA GLY A 45 2.31 -4.40 0.21
C GLY A 45 2.28 -4.29 1.74
N ALA A 46 3.18 -3.51 2.35
CA ALA A 46 3.33 -3.43 3.81
C ALA A 46 3.95 -2.06 4.23
N PRO A 47 3.14 -1.04 4.54
CA PRO A 47 3.64 0.32 4.83
C PRO A 47 4.57 0.40 6.06
N ASP A 48 4.41 -0.51 7.02
CA ASP A 48 5.30 -0.61 8.19
C ASP A 48 6.65 -1.29 7.88
N LYS A 49 6.74 -1.95 6.72
CA LYS A 49 7.93 -2.66 6.28
C LYS A 49 8.74 -1.77 5.34
N LYS A 50 9.87 -1.29 5.84
CA LYS A 50 10.85 -0.56 5.03
C LYS A 50 11.80 -1.53 4.35
N THR A 51 11.92 -1.47 3.03
CA THR A 51 12.90 -2.21 2.23
C THR A 51 14.08 -1.31 1.91
N LEU A 52 15.29 -1.86 2.04
CA LEU A 52 16.53 -1.19 1.63
C LEU A 52 16.84 -1.58 0.18
N THR A 53 16.63 -0.68 -0.75
CA THR A 53 17.00 -0.85 -2.16
C THR A 53 18.34 -0.16 -2.42
N ARG A 54 19.26 -0.80 -3.16
CA ARG A 54 20.53 -0.18 -3.56
C ARG A 54 20.33 0.57 -4.86
N GLY A 55 20.71 1.85 -4.88
CA GLY A 55 20.71 2.69 -6.07
C GLY A 55 22.10 3.25 -6.35
N ARG A 56 22.24 3.90 -7.51
CA ARG A 56 23.46 4.65 -7.87
C ARG A 56 23.05 6.07 -8.25
N ILE A 57 23.79 7.06 -7.78
CA ILE A 57 23.64 8.45 -8.19
C ILE A 57 24.68 8.74 -9.26
N SER A 58 24.23 9.10 -10.45
CA SER A 58 25.11 9.63 -11.49
C SER A 58 25.66 10.98 -11.04
N THR A 59 26.97 11.06 -10.83
CA THR A 59 27.60 12.33 -10.42
C THR A 59 27.68 13.35 -11.56
N LYS A 60 27.35 12.91 -12.79
CA LYS A 60 27.35 13.69 -14.02
C LYS A 60 25.96 14.28 -14.32
N SER A 61 24.88 13.50 -14.14
CA SER A 61 23.50 13.94 -14.42
C SER A 61 22.69 14.31 -13.18
N GLY A 62 23.08 13.87 -11.98
CA GLY A 62 22.28 14.10 -10.77
C GLY A 62 21.01 13.24 -10.72
N GLU A 63 20.99 12.13 -11.46
CA GLU A 63 19.88 11.18 -11.49
C GLU A 63 20.15 10.00 -10.56
N ILE A 64 19.09 9.53 -9.90
CA ILE A 64 19.08 8.25 -9.22
C ILE A 64 18.71 7.18 -10.24
N LEU A 65 19.59 6.19 -10.36
CA LEU A 65 19.38 4.97 -11.11
C LEU A 65 19.03 3.86 -10.10
N ILE A 66 17.78 3.42 -10.12
CA ILE A 66 17.31 2.28 -9.31
C ILE A 66 17.35 1.04 -10.20
N LEU A 67 18.13 0.03 -9.79
CA LEU A 67 18.11 -1.27 -10.45
C LEU A 67 16.94 -2.08 -9.90
N GLU A 68 15.94 -2.31 -10.73
CA GLU A 68 14.76 -3.08 -10.37
C GLU A 68 15.06 -4.59 -10.34
N PRO A 69 14.25 -5.41 -9.65
CA PRO A 69 14.46 -6.86 -9.58
C PRO A 69 14.42 -7.58 -10.93
N ASP A 70 13.79 -6.98 -11.94
CA ASP A 70 13.74 -7.49 -13.31
C ASP A 70 14.95 -7.09 -14.17
N GLY A 71 15.88 -6.31 -13.61
CA GLY A 71 17.08 -5.82 -14.28
C GLY A 71 16.89 -4.51 -15.06
N SER A 72 15.69 -3.94 -15.08
CA SER A 72 15.45 -2.60 -15.64
C SER A 72 16.03 -1.50 -14.72
N VAL A 73 16.32 -0.33 -15.29
CA VAL A 73 16.80 0.82 -14.55
C VAL A 73 15.73 1.91 -14.57
N SER A 74 15.16 2.22 -13.40
CA SER A 74 14.29 3.38 -13.23
C SER A 74 15.14 4.62 -12.98
N GLU A 75 14.95 5.65 -13.80
CA GLU A 75 15.64 6.94 -13.66
C GLU A 75 14.73 7.95 -12.95
N MET A 76 15.27 8.63 -11.94
CA MET A 76 14.59 9.73 -11.26
C MET A 76 15.55 10.91 -11.12
N ALA A 77 15.18 12.05 -11.72
CA ALA A 77 15.93 13.30 -11.55
C ALA A 77 15.70 13.87 -10.15
N LEU A 78 16.78 14.14 -9.40
CA LEU A 78 16.69 14.67 -8.03
C LEU A 78 15.97 16.02 -7.95
N ASP A 79 16.11 16.86 -8.98
CA ASP A 79 15.50 18.20 -9.03
C ASP A 79 14.04 18.19 -9.50
N SER A 80 13.52 17.04 -9.94
CA SER A 80 12.10 16.93 -10.31
C SER A 80 11.22 17.16 -9.08
N PRO A 81 9.95 17.58 -9.24
CA PRO A 81 9.00 17.61 -8.13
C PRO A 81 8.95 16.30 -7.34
N GLU A 82 8.95 15.17 -8.05
CA GLU A 82 8.93 13.81 -7.47
C GLU A 82 10.22 13.49 -6.72
N GLY A 83 11.38 13.80 -7.30
CA GLY A 83 12.68 13.64 -6.64
C GLY A 83 12.78 14.47 -5.35
N ARG A 84 12.39 15.74 -5.41
CA ARG A 84 12.41 16.63 -4.23
C ARG A 84 11.46 16.17 -3.14
N ASP A 85 10.28 15.66 -3.50
CA ASP A 85 9.32 15.12 -2.52
C ASP A 85 9.81 13.79 -1.92
N ALA A 86 10.45 12.93 -2.72
CA ALA A 86 11.04 11.68 -2.23
C ALA A 86 12.14 11.89 -1.17
N PHE A 87 12.88 13.00 -1.24
CA PHE A 87 13.92 13.38 -0.27
C PHE A 87 13.48 14.46 0.73
N ALA A 88 12.22 14.91 0.71
CA ALA A 88 11.73 15.85 1.70
C ALA A 88 11.58 15.15 3.05
N VAL A 89 12.58 15.30 3.93
CA VAL A 89 12.56 14.74 5.27
C VAL A 89 12.10 15.79 6.27
N THR A 90 11.06 15.49 7.03
CA THR A 90 10.60 16.38 8.12
C THR A 90 11.56 16.32 9.31
N GLU A 91 11.57 17.36 10.15
CA GLU A 91 12.38 17.38 11.37
C GLU A 91 12.04 16.20 12.30
N ALA A 92 10.77 15.83 12.40
CA ALA A 92 10.31 14.67 13.18
C ALA A 92 10.87 13.33 12.65
N GLU A 93 10.96 13.16 11.33
CA GLU A 93 11.54 11.96 10.72
C GLU A 93 13.05 11.91 10.87
N LEU A 94 13.73 13.06 10.76
CA LEU A 94 15.15 13.19 11.07
C LEU A 94 15.43 12.81 12.52
N MET A 95 14.62 13.28 13.48
CA MET A 95 14.75 12.88 14.88
C MET A 95 14.48 11.38 15.10
N ALA A 96 13.47 10.81 14.41
CA ALA A 96 13.20 9.38 14.47
C ALA A 96 14.33 8.54 13.85
N LEU A 97 14.97 9.03 12.78
CA LEU A 97 16.14 8.41 12.18
C LEU A 97 17.35 8.53 13.12
N ASN A 98 17.53 9.69 13.76
CA ASN A 98 18.56 9.95 14.75
C ASN A 98 18.49 8.98 15.91
N ALA A 99 17.28 8.76 16.44
CA ALA A 99 17.04 7.82 17.54
C ALA A 99 17.40 6.37 17.16
N ASN A 100 17.31 6.00 15.88
CA ASN A 100 17.64 4.67 15.40
C ASN A 100 19.10 4.51 14.95
N LEU A 101 19.76 5.59 14.53
CA LEU A 101 21.11 5.58 13.95
C LEU A 101 22.18 6.24 14.84
N GLU A 102 21.80 6.81 15.99
CA GLU A 102 22.69 7.56 16.89
C GLU A 102 23.52 8.63 16.17
N LEU A 103 22.93 9.29 15.16
CA LEU A 103 23.61 10.37 14.46
C LEU A 103 23.78 11.58 15.40
N ASP A 104 24.86 12.33 15.24
CA ASP A 104 25.03 13.63 15.89
C ASP A 104 24.63 14.74 14.91
N LEU A 105 23.48 15.36 15.17
CA LEU A 105 22.91 16.40 14.32
C LEU A 105 23.09 17.81 14.92
N SER A 106 23.80 17.96 16.04
CA SER A 106 23.91 19.26 16.75
C SER A 106 24.63 20.35 15.96
N GLY A 107 25.37 19.98 14.90
CA GLY A 107 26.08 20.89 14.01
C GLY A 107 25.36 21.25 12.71
N LEU A 108 24.16 20.70 12.45
CA LEU A 108 23.42 21.05 11.24
C LEU A 108 22.83 22.47 11.38
N PRO A 109 22.96 23.33 10.34
CA PRO A 109 22.27 24.61 10.35
C PRO A 109 20.76 24.36 10.47
N ASN A 110 20.04 25.25 11.19
CA ASN A 110 18.58 25.24 11.23
C ASN A 110 18.05 25.12 9.80
N MET A 111 17.62 23.92 9.44
CA MET A 111 17.05 23.66 8.13
C MET A 111 15.83 24.57 8.04
N ALA A 112 15.78 25.41 7.00
CA ALA A 112 14.62 26.24 6.73
C ALA A 112 13.34 25.40 6.84
N PRO A 113 12.19 25.98 7.28
CA PRO A 113 10.99 25.20 7.56
C PRO A 113 10.69 24.25 6.41
N VAL A 114 10.79 22.95 6.69
CA VAL A 114 10.57 21.90 5.70
C VAL A 114 9.16 22.08 5.18
N ARG A 115 9.01 22.23 3.86
CA ARG A 115 7.68 22.27 3.23
C ARG A 115 6.95 21.00 3.65
N LYS A 116 5.67 21.12 4.00
CA LYS A 116 4.86 19.94 4.31
C LYS A 116 5.00 18.95 3.16
N ARG A 117 5.35 17.70 3.48
CA ARG A 117 5.44 16.63 2.49
C ARG A 117 4.17 16.60 1.67
N GLU A 118 4.30 16.48 0.36
CA GLU A 118 3.12 16.22 -0.44
C GLU A 118 2.59 14.84 -0.10
N PRO A 119 1.28 14.59 -0.26
CA PRO A 119 0.76 13.26 -0.10
C PRO A 119 1.47 12.31 -1.07
N THR A 120 1.94 11.20 -0.56
CA THR A 120 2.55 10.12 -1.35
C THR A 120 1.59 9.66 -2.44
N ALA A 121 2.11 9.03 -3.49
CA ALA A 121 1.26 8.42 -4.53
C ALA A 121 0.22 7.45 -3.95
N GLN A 122 0.59 6.72 -2.88
CA GLN A 122 -0.31 5.83 -2.16
C GLN A 122 -1.43 6.59 -1.43
N GLU A 123 -1.12 7.68 -0.74
CA GLU A 123 -2.12 8.52 -0.06
C GLU A 123 -3.07 9.19 -1.07
N LYS A 124 -2.53 9.70 -2.18
CA LYS A 124 -3.32 10.24 -3.30
C LYS A 124 -4.26 9.16 -3.85
N ALA A 125 -3.77 7.93 -4.03
CA ALA A 125 -4.57 6.81 -4.52
C ALA A 125 -5.67 6.39 -3.51
N LEU A 126 -5.35 6.29 -2.22
CA LEU A 126 -6.32 5.94 -1.18
C LEU A 126 -7.38 7.03 -1.00
N ALA A 127 -6.97 8.31 -1.04
CA ALA A 127 -7.89 9.44 -1.04
C ALA A 127 -8.84 9.39 -2.24
N ALA A 128 -8.30 9.18 -3.46
CA ALA A 128 -9.11 9.03 -4.67
C ALA A 128 -10.06 7.83 -4.59
N PHE A 129 -9.62 6.69 -4.03
CA PHE A 129 -10.46 5.52 -3.80
C PHE A 129 -11.59 5.82 -2.80
N SER A 130 -11.27 6.49 -1.69
CA SER A 130 -12.25 6.88 -0.67
C SER A 130 -13.31 7.83 -1.24
N ALA A 131 -12.91 8.78 -2.10
CA ALA A 131 -13.81 9.70 -2.78
C ALA A 131 -14.76 9.01 -3.76
N ARG A 132 -14.36 7.85 -4.31
CA ARG A 132 -15.18 7.02 -5.20
C ARG A 132 -16.06 6.02 -4.46
N SER A 133 -15.79 5.80 -3.17
CA SER A 133 -16.51 4.83 -2.35
C SER A 133 -17.90 5.36 -2.01
N ARG A 134 -18.95 4.60 -2.36
CA ARG A 134 -20.36 4.98 -2.17
C ARG A 134 -21.08 3.94 -1.31
N PRO A 135 -22.15 4.34 -0.60
CA PRO A 135 -23.06 3.37 0.02
C PRO A 135 -23.75 2.54 -1.06
N LEU A 136 -23.96 1.25 -0.81
CA LEU A 136 -24.83 0.41 -1.63
C LEU A 136 -26.25 0.95 -1.58
N ARG A 137 -26.87 1.13 -2.75
CA ARG A 137 -28.28 1.44 -2.95
C ARG A 137 -28.93 0.28 -3.70
N LEU A 138 -30.22 0.05 -3.50
CA LEU A 138 -30.92 -1.05 -4.16
C LEU A 138 -31.11 -0.83 -5.68
N ASN A 139 -30.67 0.32 -6.22
CA ASN A 139 -30.70 0.68 -7.65
C ASN A 139 -32.08 0.50 -8.32
N LEU A 140 -33.15 0.80 -7.59
CA LEU A 140 -34.52 0.73 -8.10
C LEU A 140 -35.02 2.12 -8.50
N PRO A 141 -35.83 2.23 -9.57
CA PRO A 141 -36.42 3.49 -9.98
C PRO A 141 -37.37 4.03 -8.89
N VAL A 142 -37.61 5.34 -8.90
CA VAL A 142 -38.51 5.99 -7.92
C VAL A 142 -39.94 5.44 -8.02
N SER A 143 -40.36 5.03 -9.21
CA SER A 143 -41.67 4.44 -9.51
C SER A 143 -41.76 2.93 -9.21
N PHE A 144 -40.74 2.33 -8.57
CA PHE A 144 -40.76 0.92 -8.25
C PHE A 144 -41.86 0.61 -7.22
N GLU A 145 -42.72 -0.35 -7.55
CA GLU A 145 -43.72 -0.92 -6.64
C GLU A 145 -43.47 -2.42 -6.50
N ALA A 146 -43.29 -2.87 -5.26
CA ALA A 146 -43.05 -4.28 -4.96
C ALA A 146 -44.35 -5.09 -5.08
N ASP A 147 -44.33 -6.16 -5.89
CA ASP A 147 -45.35 -7.22 -5.84
C ASP A 147 -44.89 -8.31 -4.85
N PRO A 148 -45.61 -8.55 -3.73
CA PRO A 148 -45.27 -9.59 -2.77
C PRO A 148 -45.12 -10.99 -3.39
N GLN A 149 -45.82 -11.28 -4.49
CA GLN A 149 -45.75 -12.59 -5.17
C GLN A 149 -44.42 -12.81 -5.90
N ASP A 150 -43.64 -11.75 -6.15
CA ASP A 150 -42.32 -11.83 -6.75
C ASP A 150 -41.29 -12.45 -5.81
N PHE A 151 -41.48 -12.34 -4.49
CA PHE A 151 -40.51 -12.72 -3.48
C PHE A 151 -40.88 -14.07 -2.84
N GLN A 152 -40.33 -15.17 -3.35
CA GLN A 152 -40.71 -16.54 -2.98
C GLN A 152 -39.84 -17.14 -1.86
N GLY A 153 -39.22 -16.29 -1.04
CA GLY A 153 -38.33 -16.69 0.06
C GLY A 153 -36.83 -16.60 -0.29
N ALA A 154 -36.02 -16.39 0.73
CA ALA A 154 -34.57 -16.29 0.63
C ALA A 154 -33.89 -17.02 1.79
N GLN A 155 -32.69 -17.54 1.55
CA GLN A 155 -31.87 -18.24 2.52
C GLN A 155 -30.47 -17.65 2.53
N VAL A 156 -29.86 -17.53 3.71
CA VAL A 156 -28.49 -17.03 3.88
C VAL A 156 -27.65 -18.11 4.53
N ALA A 157 -26.53 -18.45 3.91
CA ALA A 157 -25.59 -19.44 4.40
C ALA A 157 -24.18 -18.85 4.50
N ALA A 158 -23.51 -19.08 5.64
CA ALA A 158 -22.09 -18.76 5.76
C ALA A 158 -21.27 -19.73 4.93
N LEU A 159 -20.31 -19.21 4.16
CA LEU A 159 -19.36 -20.03 3.42
C LEU A 159 -18.17 -20.34 4.34
N ALA A 160 -17.89 -21.63 4.55
CA ALA A 160 -16.90 -22.12 5.52
C ALA A 160 -15.44 -21.67 5.28
N SER A 161 -15.17 -20.91 4.21
CA SER A 161 -13.82 -20.58 3.76
C SER A 161 -13.23 -19.28 4.32
N SER A 162 -13.86 -18.61 5.30
CA SER A 162 -13.19 -17.49 5.97
C SER A 162 -12.09 -17.99 6.90
N ARG A 163 -10.87 -18.16 6.35
CA ARG A 163 -9.63 -18.17 7.14
C ARG A 163 -9.71 -17.06 8.18
N LYS A 164 -9.39 -17.36 9.45
CA LYS A 164 -9.27 -16.43 10.60
C LYS A 164 -9.10 -14.96 10.17
N GLY A 165 -10.21 -14.26 9.98
CA GLY A 165 -10.26 -12.87 9.57
C GLY A 165 -11.52 -12.24 10.17
N ALA A 166 -11.51 -10.91 10.34
CA ALA A 166 -12.65 -10.17 10.86
C ALA A 166 -13.88 -10.23 9.93
N ASP A 167 -13.68 -10.66 8.68
CA ASP A 167 -14.71 -10.64 7.65
C ASP A 167 -15.13 -12.07 7.26
N SER A 168 -16.44 -12.35 7.27
CA SER A 168 -17.01 -13.65 6.90
C SER A 168 -17.64 -13.62 5.50
N LEU A 169 -17.47 -14.67 4.70
CA LEU A 169 -18.19 -14.82 3.43
C LEU A 169 -19.57 -15.45 3.67
N VAL A 170 -20.58 -14.92 3.01
CA VAL A 170 -21.95 -15.46 3.03
C VAL A 170 -22.53 -15.49 1.62
N GLU A 171 -23.36 -16.49 1.34
CA GLU A 171 -24.17 -16.58 0.14
C GLU A 171 -25.64 -16.45 0.49
N VAL A 172 -26.33 -15.57 -0.23
CA VAL A 172 -27.78 -15.41 -0.22
C VAL A 172 -28.35 -16.11 -1.44
N THR A 173 -29.25 -17.06 -1.23
CA THR A 173 -30.04 -17.67 -2.28
C THR A 173 -31.46 -17.17 -2.18
N ALA A 174 -31.91 -16.37 -3.14
CA ALA A 174 -33.26 -15.83 -3.23
C ALA A 174 -34.05 -16.50 -4.35
N ASN A 175 -35.26 -16.97 -4.04
CA ASN A 175 -36.21 -17.49 -5.02
C ASN A 175 -37.19 -16.38 -5.38
N LEU A 176 -37.41 -16.19 -6.67
CA LEU A 176 -38.33 -15.20 -7.20
C LEU A 176 -39.25 -15.79 -8.26
N ARG A 177 -40.37 -15.10 -8.51
CA ARG A 177 -41.23 -15.40 -9.65
C ARG A 177 -40.44 -15.28 -10.95
N GLY A 178 -40.80 -16.09 -11.95
CA GLY A 178 -40.21 -15.98 -13.29
C GLY A 178 -40.49 -14.60 -13.89
N GLY A 179 -39.48 -14.01 -14.54
CA GLY A 179 -39.61 -12.72 -15.21
C GLY A 179 -39.20 -11.49 -14.40
N VAL A 180 -38.94 -11.63 -13.10
CA VAL A 180 -38.42 -10.54 -12.27
C VAL A 180 -37.07 -10.06 -12.81
N ASP A 181 -36.87 -8.75 -12.89
CA ASP A 181 -35.66 -8.16 -13.43
C ASP A 181 -34.44 -8.34 -12.51
N ALA A 182 -33.26 -8.04 -13.02
CA ALA A 182 -32.01 -8.26 -12.29
C ALA A 182 -31.85 -7.33 -11.09
N ASP A 183 -32.30 -6.07 -11.19
CA ASP A 183 -32.15 -5.07 -10.14
C ASP A 183 -33.07 -5.42 -8.97
N THR A 184 -34.34 -5.77 -9.24
CA THR A 184 -35.29 -6.26 -8.22
C THR A 184 -34.79 -7.53 -7.54
N ALA A 185 -34.24 -8.48 -8.31
CA ALA A 185 -33.74 -9.72 -7.74
C ALA A 185 -32.49 -9.50 -6.86
N PHE A 186 -31.58 -8.61 -7.27
CA PHE A 186 -30.43 -8.21 -6.46
C PHE A 186 -30.86 -7.42 -5.22
N ALA A 187 -31.85 -6.54 -5.35
CA ALA A 187 -32.40 -5.79 -4.22
C ALA A 187 -32.98 -6.72 -3.17
N TYR A 188 -33.75 -7.74 -3.59
CA TYR A 188 -34.30 -8.74 -2.66
C TYR A 188 -33.21 -9.55 -1.95
N ALA A 189 -32.19 -10.03 -2.68
CA ALA A 189 -31.05 -10.71 -2.07
C ALA A 189 -30.31 -9.81 -1.06
N THR A 190 -30.18 -8.52 -1.37
CA THR A 190 -29.56 -7.52 -0.49
C THR A 190 -30.41 -7.25 0.76
N CYS A 191 -31.75 -7.23 0.63
CA CYS A 191 -32.66 -7.09 1.77
C CYS A 191 -32.64 -8.29 2.71
N ALA A 192 -32.66 -9.51 2.16
CA ALA A 192 -32.50 -10.73 2.94
C ALA A 192 -31.15 -10.77 3.67
N LEU A 193 -30.06 -10.34 3.01
CA LEU A 193 -28.76 -10.19 3.64
C LEU A 193 -28.79 -9.20 4.81
N ALA A 194 -29.40 -8.03 4.61
CA ALA A 194 -29.39 -6.98 5.63
C ALA A 194 -30.11 -7.43 6.91
N SER A 195 -31.23 -8.14 6.78
CA SER A 195 -31.93 -8.73 7.93
C SER A 195 -31.06 -9.74 8.67
N TRP A 196 -30.43 -10.65 7.93
CA TRP A 196 -29.53 -11.66 8.50
C TRP A 196 -28.29 -11.02 9.15
N ALA A 197 -27.69 -10.02 8.51
CA ALA A 197 -26.53 -9.29 9.01
C ALA A 197 -26.85 -8.56 10.31
N ASP A 198 -28.04 -7.96 10.43
CA ASP A 198 -28.50 -7.30 11.65
C ASP A 198 -28.59 -8.29 12.81
N ALA A 199 -29.18 -9.48 12.57
CA ALA A 199 -29.28 -10.54 13.55
C ALA A 199 -27.90 -11.12 13.97
N LYS A 200 -26.86 -10.94 13.14
CA LYS A 200 -25.47 -11.33 13.44
C LYS A 200 -24.60 -10.19 13.99
N GLY A 201 -25.13 -8.98 14.11
CA GLY A 201 -24.36 -7.81 14.54
C GLY A 201 -23.38 -7.25 13.50
N ALA A 202 -23.46 -7.70 12.24
CA ALA A 202 -22.62 -7.19 11.17
C ALA A 202 -23.18 -5.85 10.65
N SER A 203 -22.40 -4.78 10.76
CA SER A 203 -22.82 -3.42 10.37
C SER A 203 -22.63 -3.13 8.89
N TYR A 204 -21.73 -3.86 8.22
CA TYR A 204 -21.39 -3.65 6.83
C TYR A 204 -21.33 -4.95 6.04
N ALA A 205 -21.69 -4.86 4.76
CA ALA A 205 -21.45 -5.91 3.79
C ALA A 205 -20.85 -5.35 2.50
N ARG A 206 -20.08 -6.16 1.78
CA ARG A 206 -19.60 -5.83 0.44
C ARG A 206 -19.97 -6.93 -0.51
N HIS A 207 -20.56 -6.55 -1.63
CA HIS A 207 -20.95 -7.48 -2.69
C HIS A 207 -19.72 -8.05 -3.40
N ILE A 208 -19.73 -9.36 -3.67
CA ILE A 208 -18.67 -10.06 -4.40
C ILE A 208 -19.14 -10.51 -5.77
N ARG A 209 -20.30 -11.19 -5.83
CA ARG A 209 -20.87 -11.69 -7.08
C ARG A 209 -22.37 -11.92 -6.96
N THR A 210 -23.08 -11.87 -8.09
CA THR A 210 -24.46 -12.33 -8.21
C THR A 210 -24.56 -13.24 -9.44
N LEU A 211 -25.14 -14.43 -9.26
CA LEU A 211 -25.50 -15.34 -10.34
C LEU A 211 -27.02 -15.46 -10.39
N ARG A 212 -27.57 -15.55 -11.60
CA ARG A 212 -29.00 -15.75 -11.83
C ARG A 212 -29.20 -17.03 -12.62
N ASP A 213 -30.18 -17.82 -12.22
CA ASP A 213 -30.54 -19.07 -12.88
C ASP A 213 -32.06 -19.17 -12.98
N LYS A 214 -32.58 -19.88 -13.99
CA LYS A 214 -34.02 -20.12 -14.18
C LYS A 214 -34.29 -21.61 -14.02
N ARG A 215 -35.00 -21.98 -12.95
CA ARG A 215 -35.34 -23.37 -12.62
C ARG A 215 -36.84 -23.54 -12.51
N ASN A 216 -37.43 -24.48 -13.25
CA ASN A 216 -38.86 -24.81 -13.18
C ASN A 216 -39.77 -23.57 -13.29
N GLY A 217 -39.45 -22.64 -14.21
CA GLY A 217 -40.19 -21.39 -14.39
C GLY A 217 -39.95 -20.32 -13.33
N LYS A 218 -39.23 -20.63 -12.24
CA LYS A 218 -38.82 -19.69 -11.20
C LYS A 218 -37.45 -19.09 -11.51
N MET A 219 -37.19 -17.93 -10.94
CA MET A 219 -35.87 -17.31 -10.95
C MET A 219 -35.18 -17.58 -9.62
N VAL A 220 -33.92 -17.99 -9.67
CA VAL A 220 -33.08 -18.17 -8.48
C VAL A 220 -31.90 -17.23 -8.61
N VAL A 221 -31.62 -16.49 -7.55
CA VAL A 221 -30.49 -15.56 -7.48
C VAL A 221 -29.57 -15.95 -6.34
N GLY A 222 -28.31 -16.19 -6.66
CA GLY A 222 -27.24 -16.48 -5.70
C GLY A 222 -26.29 -15.30 -5.61
N SER A 223 -26.32 -14.56 -4.51
CA SER A 223 -25.46 -13.40 -4.27
C SER A 223 -24.50 -13.65 -3.11
N VAL A 224 -23.20 -13.46 -3.35
CA VAL A 224 -22.16 -13.62 -2.33
C VAL A 224 -21.70 -12.26 -1.84
N PHE A 225 -21.52 -12.16 -0.52
CA PHE A 225 -21.07 -10.96 0.16
C PHE A 225 -19.99 -11.29 1.20
N THR A 226 -19.15 -10.31 1.50
CA THR A 226 -18.32 -10.30 2.72
C THR A 226 -19.02 -9.46 3.77
N LEU A 227 -19.16 -9.98 4.98
CA LEU A 227 -19.69 -9.26 6.15
C LEU A 227 -18.57 -8.82 7.06
N SER A 228 -18.76 -7.69 7.71
CA SER A 228 -17.72 -7.04 8.53
C SER A 228 -18.36 -6.11 9.56
N GLU A 229 -17.73 -6.00 10.74
CA GLU A 229 -18.14 -5.05 11.78
C GLU A 229 -17.67 -3.63 11.47
N LYS A 230 -16.47 -3.48 10.90
CA LYS A 230 -15.90 -2.21 10.47
C LYS A 230 -16.14 -2.02 8.97
N LYS A 231 -16.25 -0.77 8.52
CA LYS A 231 -16.45 -0.45 7.11
C LYS A 231 -15.28 -1.02 6.27
N PRO A 232 -15.52 -1.99 5.38
CA PRO A 232 -14.48 -2.58 4.56
C PRO A 232 -14.09 -1.61 3.44
N MET A 233 -12.90 -1.81 2.86
CA MET A 233 -12.53 -1.14 1.62
C MET A 233 -13.39 -1.64 0.46
N GLY A 234 -13.99 -0.72 -0.29
CA GLY A 234 -14.79 -1.05 -1.46
C GLY A 234 -15.41 0.17 -2.11
N LEU A 235 -15.61 0.10 -3.43
CA LEU A 235 -16.32 1.14 -4.18
C LEU A 235 -17.80 1.22 -3.79
N THR A 236 -18.39 0.10 -3.38
CA THR A 236 -19.78 0.03 -2.95
C THR A 236 -19.87 -0.83 -1.70
N VAL A 237 -20.36 -0.24 -0.60
CA VAL A 237 -20.46 -0.89 0.71
C VAL A 237 -21.87 -0.75 1.24
N MET A 238 -22.50 -1.87 1.56
CA MET A 238 -23.79 -1.94 2.24
C MET A 238 -23.62 -1.53 3.70
N THR A 239 -24.58 -0.76 4.19
CA THR A 239 -24.76 -0.43 5.61
C THR A 239 -26.05 -1.07 6.08
N THR A 240 -25.95 -2.04 7.00
CA THR A 240 -27.06 -2.91 7.38
C THR A 240 -28.34 -2.15 7.74
N LYS A 241 -28.24 -1.16 8.64
CA LYS A 241 -29.39 -0.35 9.09
C LYS A 241 -30.00 0.50 7.98
N GLN A 242 -29.18 1.08 7.11
CA GLN A 242 -29.68 1.91 6.01
C GLN A 242 -30.36 1.07 4.94
N THR A 243 -29.79 -0.09 4.63
CA THR A 243 -30.39 -1.04 3.69
C THR A 243 -31.72 -1.55 4.20
N LEU A 244 -31.86 -1.91 5.48
CA LEU A 244 -33.15 -2.29 6.06
C LEU A 244 -34.20 -1.18 5.94
N GLN A 245 -33.81 0.07 6.17
CA GLN A 245 -34.71 1.21 5.98
C GLN A 245 -35.14 1.34 4.51
N GLU A 246 -34.22 1.16 3.56
CA GLU A 246 -34.50 1.19 2.12
C GLU A 246 -35.43 0.04 1.71
N CYS A 247 -35.19 -1.18 2.19
CA CYS A 247 -36.04 -2.35 1.96
C CYS A 247 -37.48 -2.09 2.42
N LYS A 248 -37.64 -1.56 3.64
CA LYS A 248 -38.96 -1.18 4.18
C LYS A 248 -39.63 -0.11 3.32
N ALA A 249 -38.90 0.92 2.91
CA ALA A 249 -39.43 2.00 2.08
C ALA A 249 -39.84 1.55 0.67
N ARG A 250 -39.19 0.50 0.13
CA ARG A 250 -39.48 -0.08 -1.18
C ARG A 250 -40.50 -1.23 -1.13
N GLY A 251 -40.96 -1.63 0.05
CA GLY A 251 -41.87 -2.77 0.21
C GLY A 251 -41.23 -4.13 -0.09
N ILE A 252 -39.89 -4.22 -0.07
CA ILE A 252 -39.16 -5.47 -0.34
C ILE A 252 -39.00 -6.24 0.98
N PRO A 253 -39.43 -7.50 1.06
CA PRO A 253 -39.30 -8.31 2.26
C PRO A 253 -37.82 -8.48 2.65
N ALA A 254 -37.51 -8.23 3.91
CA ALA A 254 -36.20 -8.44 4.50
C ALA A 254 -36.24 -9.70 5.39
N ALA A 255 -36.49 -10.84 4.74
CA ALA A 255 -36.72 -12.18 5.31
C ALA A 255 -37.92 -12.32 6.27
#